data_AF-A0A953X3F3-F1
#
_entry.id   AF-A0A953X3F3-F1
#
_cell.length_a   1.000
_cell.length_b   1.000
_cell.length_c   1.000
_cell.angle_alpha   90.00
_cell.angle_beta   90.00
_cell.angle_gamma   90.00
#
_symmetry.space_group_name_H-M   'P 1'
#
loop_
_entity.id
_entity.type
_entity.pdbx_description
1 polymer ?
#
loop_
_entity_poly.entity_id
_entity_poly.type
_entity_poly.pdbx_seq_one_letter_code
_entity_poly.pdbx_strand_id
1 'polypeptide(L)'
;MSPTPPESQPDWQRITFIGLAALLVARVLLLVVSPLNLYADEAQYWRWGTTLAWGYYSKPPMIAWLIHAVTSVFGHAEWAIRLPAP
;
A
#
# COMPACT_ATOMS: atom_id res chain seq x y z
N MET A 1 45.84 12.26 30.44
CA MET A 1 44.56 11.58 30.23
C MET A 1 43.99 12.12 28.93
N SER A 2 44.14 11.38 27.83
CA SER A 2 43.73 11.84 26.50
C SER A 2 42.21 11.67 26.35
N PRO A 3 41.46 12.64 25.82
CA PRO A 3 40.04 12.46 25.57
C PRO A 3 39.84 11.37 24.51
N THR A 4 38.97 10.41 24.78
CA THR A 4 38.51 9.44 23.78
C THR A 4 37.71 10.17 22.71
N PRO A 5 37.92 9.88 21.41
CA PRO A 5 37.13 10.48 20.34
C PRO A 5 35.65 10.11 20.49
N PRO A 6 34.72 10.99 20.10
CA PRO A 6 33.30 10.71 20.19
C PRO A 6 32.94 9.51 19.31
N GLU A 7 32.21 8.56 19.86
CA GLU A 7 31.67 7.42 19.13
C GLU A 7 30.69 7.92 18.07
N SER A 8 30.90 7.54 16.81
CA SER A 8 29.98 7.87 15.71
C SER A 8 28.70 7.06 15.88
N GLN A 9 27.61 7.70 16.30
CA GLN A 9 26.31 7.06 16.41
C GLN A 9 25.79 6.69 15.00
N PRO A 10 25.35 5.44 14.77
CA PRO A 10 24.73 5.04 13.51
C PRO A 10 23.51 5.91 13.21
N ASP A 11 23.32 6.30 11.94
CA ASP A 11 22.13 7.04 11.50
C ASP A 11 20.95 6.08 11.36
N TRP A 12 20.36 5.71 12.51
CA TRP A 12 19.23 4.79 12.61
C TRP A 12 18.00 5.30 11.86
N GLN A 13 17.85 6.62 11.72
CA GLN A 13 16.76 7.21 10.93
C GLN A 13 16.92 6.83 9.47
N ARG A 14 18.10 7.04 8.89
CA ARG A 14 18.39 6.64 7.49
C ARG A 14 18.21 5.14 7.29
N ILE A 15 18.77 4.32 8.17
CA ILE A 15 18.64 2.86 8.07
C ILE A 15 17.18 2.44 8.11
N THR A 16 16.39 3.02 9.02
CA THR A 16 14.94 2.75 9.14
C THR A 16 14.19 3.16 7.87
N PHE A 17 14.43 4.37 7.35
CA PHE A 17 13.77 4.83 6.11
C PHE A 17 14.13 3.97 4.91
N ILE A 18 15.40 3.58 4.77
CA ILE A 18 15.86 2.68 3.69
C ILE A 18 15.18 1.31 3.84
N GLY A 19 15.12 0.76 5.05
CA GLY A 19 14.46 -0.51 5.32
C GLY A 19 12.96 -0.48 4.97
N LEU A 20 12.25 0.57 5.39
CA LEU A 20 10.83 0.76 5.08
C LEU A 20 10.59 0.95 3.57
N ALA A 21 11.44 1.73 2.90
CA ALA A 21 11.36 1.92 1.46
C ALA A 21 11.61 0.60 0.70
N ALA A 22 12.61 -0.17 1.11
CA ALA A 22 12.89 -1.48 0.51
C ALA A 22 11.72 -2.46 0.71
N LEU A 23 11.12 -2.49 1.90
CA LEU A 23 9.95 -3.32 2.19
C LEU A 23 8.73 -2.89 1.35
N LEU A 24 8.50 -1.58 1.21
CA LEU A 24 7.43 -1.04 0.38
C LEU A 24 7.62 -1.43 -1.09
N VAL A 25 8.83 -1.27 -1.63
CA VAL A 25 9.16 -1.67 -3.01
C VAL A 25 8.94 -3.17 -3.19
N ALA A 26 9.42 -4.00 -2.26
CA ALA A 26 9.21 -5.45 -2.31
C ALA A 26 7.71 -5.79 -2.30
N ARG A 27 6.89 -5.15 -1.44
CA ARG A 27 5.43 -5.32 -1.41
C ARG A 27 4.80 -5.02 -2.77
N VAL A 28 5.12 -3.87 -3.37
CA VAL A 28 4.54 -3.47 -4.66
C VAL A 28 4.95 -4.43 -5.77
N LEU A 29 6.22 -4.86 -5.81
CA LEU A 29 6.68 -5.84 -6.80
C LEU A 29 5.92 -7.17 -6.67
N LEU A 30 5.74 -7.67 -5.44
CA LEU A 30 4.98 -8.89 -5.18
C LEU A 30 3.52 -8.78 -5.62
N LEU A 31 2.88 -7.62 -5.45
CA LEU A 31 1.53 -7.39 -5.95
C LEU A 31 1.46 -7.46 -7.48
N VAL A 32 2.43 -6.86 -8.18
CA VAL A 32 2.47 -6.80 -9.64
C VAL A 32 2.74 -8.17 -10.27
N VAL A 33 3.59 -9.00 -9.67
CA VAL A 33 3.91 -10.34 -10.20
C VAL A 33 2.96 -11.44 -9.75
N SER A 34 2.05 -11.15 -8.81
CA SER A 34 1.12 -12.14 -8.26
C SER A 34 0.12 -12.62 -9.32
N PRO A 35 0.00 -13.93 -9.58
CA PRO A 35 -0.97 -14.49 -10.51
C PRO A 35 -2.36 -14.70 -9.87
N LEU A 36 -2.55 -14.27 -8.61
CA LEU A 36 -3.78 -14.53 -7.86
C LEU A 36 -4.89 -13.58 -8.29
N ASN A 37 -6.06 -14.13 -8.62
CA ASN A 37 -7.29 -13.35 -8.80
C ASN A 37 -7.74 -12.71 -7.48
N LEU A 38 -8.66 -11.75 -7.57
CA LEU A 38 -9.24 -11.09 -6.41
C LEU A 38 -9.97 -12.07 -5.48
N TYR A 39 -9.79 -11.88 -4.18
CA TYR A 39 -10.65 -12.47 -3.16
C TYR A 39 -12.02 -11.80 -3.15
N ALA A 40 -13.01 -12.45 -2.53
CA ALA A 40 -14.41 -11.99 -2.55
C ALA A 40 -14.58 -10.59 -1.93
N ASP A 41 -13.84 -10.29 -0.87
CA ASP A 41 -13.84 -8.98 -0.22
C ASP A 41 -13.13 -7.91 -1.07
N GLU A 42 -12.00 -8.23 -1.70
CA GLU A 42 -11.31 -7.34 -2.63
C GLU A 42 -12.21 -6.97 -3.83
N ALA A 43 -12.88 -7.96 -4.42
CA ALA A 43 -13.84 -7.76 -5.50
C ALA A 43 -15.04 -6.94 -5.04
N GLN A 44 -15.51 -7.12 -3.80
CA GLN A 44 -16.58 -6.32 -3.21
C GLN A 44 -16.16 -4.86 -3.03
N TYR A 45 -14.96 -4.59 -2.52
CA TYR A 45 -14.45 -3.23 -2.35
C TYR A 45 -14.27 -2.52 -3.69
N TRP A 46 -13.74 -3.22 -4.69
CA TRP A 46 -13.68 -2.71 -6.06
C TRP A 46 -15.07 -2.39 -6.61
N ARG A 47 -16.04 -3.30 -6.43
CA ARG A 47 -17.41 -3.10 -6.91
C ARG A 47 -18.05 -1.87 -6.27
N TRP A 48 -17.85 -1.64 -4.98
CA TRP A 48 -18.29 -0.40 -4.32
C TRP A 48 -17.66 0.85 -4.94
N GLY A 49 -16.39 0.77 -5.34
CA GLY A 49 -15.70 1.86 -6.06
C GLY A 49 -16.29 2.20 -7.42
N THR A 50 -17.09 1.32 -8.04
CA THR A 50 -17.78 1.64 -9.30
C THR A 50 -18.93 2.63 -9.13
N THR A 51 -19.44 2.81 -7.90
CA THR A 51 -20.50 3.76 -7.57
C THR A 51 -20.16 4.45 -6.26
N LEU A 52 -19.50 5.61 -6.32
CA LEU A 52 -19.04 6.34 -5.15
C LEU A 52 -20.22 6.77 -4.27
N ALA A 53 -20.37 6.11 -3.13
CA ALA A 53 -21.32 6.44 -2.08
C ALA A 53 -20.59 6.90 -0.82
N TRP A 54 -21.32 7.55 0.09
CA TRP A 54 -20.82 7.97 1.41
C TRP A 54 -20.83 6.86 2.46
N GLY A 55 -21.34 5.69 2.11
CA GLY A 55 -21.35 4.50 2.95
C GLY A 55 -21.78 3.28 2.15
N TYR A 56 -21.17 2.14 2.46
CA TYR A 56 -21.51 0.85 1.86
C TYR A 56 -21.99 -0.12 2.94
N TYR A 57 -22.44 -1.29 2.52
CA TYR A 57 -23.11 -2.27 3.38
C TYR A 57 -22.40 -2.53 4.72
N SER A 58 -21.07 -2.65 4.72
CA SER A 58 -20.30 -2.96 5.94
C SER A 58 -19.08 -2.07 6.19
N LYS A 59 -18.81 -1.08 5.32
CA LYS A 59 -17.59 -0.24 5.41
C LYS A 59 -17.87 1.23 5.11
N PRO A 60 -17.12 2.14 5.74
CA PRO A 60 -17.08 3.55 5.36
C PRO A 60 -16.51 3.73 3.95
N PRO A 61 -16.69 4.91 3.33
CA PRO A 61 -16.52 5.04 1.90
C PRO A 61 -15.06 5.04 1.42
N MET A 62 -14.12 5.35 2.31
CA MET A 62 -12.71 5.60 2.01
C MET A 62 -12.04 4.47 1.22
N ILE A 63 -12.30 3.19 1.55
CA ILE A 63 -11.66 2.07 0.85
C ILE A 63 -12.08 2.00 -0.62
N ALA A 64 -13.38 2.16 -0.89
CA ALA A 64 -13.93 2.12 -2.24
C ALA A 64 -13.47 3.35 -3.06
N TRP A 65 -13.41 4.52 -2.42
CA TRP A 65 -12.95 5.75 -3.07
C TRP A 65 -11.47 5.68 -3.44
N LEU A 66 -10.64 5.14 -2.55
CA LEU A 66 -9.21 5.00 -2.82
C LEU A 66 -8.96 3.98 -3.93
N ILE A 67 -9.68 2.85 -3.92
CA ILE A 67 -9.64 1.89 -5.04
C ILE A 67 -10.12 2.52 -6.33
N HIS A 68 -11.19 3.31 -6.33
CA HIS A 68 -11.66 4.05 -7.50
C HIS A 68 -10.59 5.02 -8.03
N ALA A 69 -9.96 5.79 -7.15
CA ALA A 69 -8.94 6.76 -7.54
C ALA A 69 -7.68 6.09 -8.15
N VAL A 70 -7.27 4.93 -7.63
CA VAL A 70 -6.14 4.19 -8.21
C VAL A 70 -6.54 3.54 -9.54
N THR A 71 -7.70 2.90 -9.59
CA THR A 71 -8.16 2.19 -10.80
C THR A 71 -8.60 3.11 -11.94
N SER A 72 -8.92 4.38 -11.67
CA SER A 72 -9.16 5.40 -12.69
C SER A 72 -7.88 5.81 -13.43
N VAL A 73 -6.71 5.66 -12.79
CA VAL A 73 -5.40 5.98 -13.37
C VAL A 73 -4.74 4.75 -13.99
N PHE A 74 -4.77 3.61 -13.30
CA PHE A 74 -4.02 2.41 -13.69
C PHE A 74 -4.88 1.31 -14.32
N GLY A 75 -6.18 1.53 -14.48
CA GLY A 75 -7.11 0.50 -14.94
C GLY A 75 -7.50 -0.48 -13.84
N HIS A 76 -8.09 -1.61 -14.21
CA HIS A 76 -8.76 -2.53 -13.27
C HIS A 76 -7.97 -3.82 -13.02
N ALA A 77 -6.64 -3.77 -13.20
CA ALA A 77 -5.77 -4.89 -12.89
C ALA A 77 -5.80 -5.21 -11.37
N GLU A 78 -5.61 -6.47 -11.01
CA GLU A 78 -5.69 -6.96 -9.64
C GLU A 78 -4.69 -6.26 -8.72
N TRP A 79 -3.47 -6.01 -9.23
CA TRP A 79 -2.44 -5.27 -8.49
C TRP A 79 -2.85 -3.82 -8.21
N ALA A 80 -3.58 -3.18 -9.13
CA ALA A 80 -4.04 -1.80 -8.97
C ALA A 80 -5.15 -1.70 -7.92
N ILE A 81 -6.01 -2.71 -7.85
CA ILE A 81 -7.05 -2.83 -6.81
C ILE A 81 -6.42 -3.09 -5.44
N ARG A 82 -5.37 -3.92 -5.37
CA ARG A 82 -4.68 -4.28 -4.13
C ARG A 82 -3.72 -3.21 -3.59
N LEU A 83 -3.21 -2.34 -4.45
CA LEU A 83 -2.25 -1.31 -4.06
C LEU A 83 -2.74 -0.43 -2.90
N PRO A 84 -3.98 0.12 -2.95
CA PRO A 84 -4.57 0.87 -1.84
C PRO A 84 -5.34 -0.01 -0.83
N ALA A 85 -5.51 -1.29 -1.12
CA ALA A 85 -6.18 -2.21 -0.22
C ALA A 85 -5.29 -2.50 1.00
N PRO A 86 -5.90 -2.76 2.18
CA PRO A 86 -5.17 -3.12 3.40
C PRO A 86 -4.32 -4.38 3.20
#